data_AF-A0A8U0M3S9-F1
#
_entry.id   AF-A0A8U0M3S9-F1
#
_cell.length_a   1.000
_cell.length_b   1.000
_cell.length_c   1.000
_cell.angle_alpha   90.00
_cell.angle_beta   90.00
_cell.angle_gamma   90.00
#
_symmetry.space_group_name_H-M   'P 1'
#
loop_
_entity.id
_entity.type
_entity.pdbx_description
1 polymer ?
#
loop_
_entity_poly.entity_id
_entity_poly.type
_entity_poly.pdbx_seq_one_letter_code
_entity_poly.pdbx_strand_id
1 'polypeptide(L)'
;MSEKFTEDLFDLKNDRRLSVYLYRAGFASWLFYIVSGARFMQSVSIYRTDFGVFSFFLMVLGLSASMIYDYYHQPTEFEQKKKWLAVSYLVLAALIYVFILHKEPISLGEFFPLKLW
;
A
#
# COMPACT_ATOMS: atom_id res chain seq x y z
N MET A 1 -1.20 -42.90 -6.98
CA MET A 1 0.09 -42.32 -7.44
C MET A 1 -0.08 -40.81 -7.39
N SER A 2 0.28 -40.22 -6.24
CA SER A 2 -0.03 -38.86 -5.80
C SER A 2 1.30 -38.15 -5.61
N GLU A 3 1.85 -37.52 -6.66
CA GLU A 3 3.15 -36.83 -6.53
C GLU A 3 3.47 -35.85 -7.68
N LYS A 4 2.47 -35.27 -8.35
CA LYS A 4 2.72 -34.29 -9.45
C LYS A 4 1.95 -32.97 -9.37
N PHE A 5 1.08 -32.78 -8.40
CA PHE A 5 0.28 -31.54 -8.29
C PHE A 5 0.91 -30.45 -7.42
N THR A 6 1.98 -30.76 -6.69
CA THR A 6 2.59 -29.81 -5.74
C THR A 6 3.79 -29.07 -6.31
N GLU A 7 4.53 -29.64 -7.26
CA GLU A 7 5.78 -29.02 -7.76
C GLU A 7 5.55 -27.92 -8.81
N ASP A 8 4.35 -27.82 -9.39
CA ASP A 8 4.06 -26.91 -10.50
C ASP A 8 3.13 -25.74 -10.12
N LEU A 9 2.59 -25.75 -8.89
CA LEU A 9 1.57 -24.76 -8.50
C LEU A 9 2.15 -23.38 -8.16
N PHE A 10 3.45 -23.32 -7.85
CA PHE A 10 4.22 -22.10 -7.65
C PHE A 10 5.70 -22.41 -7.85
N ASP A 11 6.22 -22.21 -9.06
CA ASP A 11 7.67 -22.15 -9.24
C ASP A 11 8.17 -20.85 -8.59
N LEU A 12 8.40 -20.93 -7.28
CA LEU A 12 8.77 -19.81 -6.42
C LEU A 12 9.99 -19.09 -6.97
N LYS A 13 10.82 -19.74 -7.78
CA LYS A 13 12.08 -19.21 -8.27
C LYS A 13 11.97 -18.44 -9.60
N ASN A 14 10.87 -18.54 -10.33
CA ASN A 14 10.77 -17.88 -11.64
C ASN A 14 9.38 -17.36 -12.00
N ASP A 15 8.36 -17.60 -11.18
CA ASP A 15 7.01 -17.17 -11.50
C ASP A 15 6.80 -15.68 -11.18
N ARG A 16 6.73 -14.88 -12.26
CA ARG A 16 6.37 -13.46 -12.23
C ARG A 16 5.10 -13.17 -11.43
N ARG A 17 4.18 -14.12 -11.35
CA ARG A 17 2.89 -13.97 -10.67
C ARG A 17 3.05 -13.83 -9.16
N LEU A 18 4.12 -14.37 -8.58
CA LEU A 18 4.35 -14.34 -7.13
C LEU A 18 4.51 -12.90 -6.62
N SER A 19 5.27 -12.05 -7.33
CA SER A 19 5.43 -10.65 -6.95
C SER A 19 4.12 -9.87 -7.03
N VAL A 20 3.29 -10.19 -8.02
CA VAL A 20 1.94 -9.62 -8.18
C VAL A 20 1.02 -10.05 -7.04
N TYR A 21 1.08 -11.31 -6.62
CA TYR A 21 0.30 -11.80 -5.47
C TYR A 21 0.75 -11.17 -4.16
N LEU A 22 2.06 -10.99 -3.95
CA LEU A 22 2.61 -10.31 -2.77
C LEU A 22 2.19 -8.83 -2.74
N TYR A 23 2.24 -8.15 -3.89
CA TYR A 23 1.72 -6.79 -4.02
C TYR A 23 0.21 -6.71 -3.71
N ARG A 24 -0.57 -7.65 -4.26
CA ARG A 24 -2.01 -7.76 -3.98
C ARG A 24 -2.31 -8.10 -2.53
N ALA A 25 -1.48 -8.90 -1.88
CA ALA A 25 -1.62 -9.23 -0.46
C ALA A 25 -1.41 -7.98 0.41
N GLY A 26 -0.39 -7.17 0.12
CA GLY A 26 -0.19 -5.89 0.79
C GLY A 26 -1.37 -4.94 0.60
N PHE A 27 -1.91 -4.85 -0.62
CA PHE A 27 -3.12 -4.08 -0.90
C PHE A 27 -4.37 -4.65 -0.19
N ALA A 28 -4.50 -5.97 -0.11
CA ALA A 28 -5.60 -6.62 0.59
C ALA A 28 -5.56 -6.32 2.10
N SER A 29 -4.37 -6.27 2.71
CA SER A 29 -4.18 -5.84 4.10
C SER A 29 -4.68 -4.41 4.35
N TRP A 30 -4.51 -3.52 3.37
CA TRP A 30 -5.08 -2.17 3.41
C TRP A 30 -6.61 -2.16 3.27
N LEU A 31 -7.16 -2.99 2.37
CA LEU A 31 -8.61 -3.14 2.22
C LEU A 31 -9.28 -3.63 3.51
N PHE A 32 -8.63 -4.51 4.28
CA PHE A 32 -9.14 -4.94 5.59
C PHE A 32 -9.32 -3.77 6.56
N TYR A 33 -8.40 -2.80 6.56
CA TYR A 33 -8.56 -1.58 7.35
C TYR A 33 -9.78 -0.76 6.88
N ILE A 34 -9.96 -0.58 5.57
CA ILE A 34 -11.12 0.15 5.02
C ILE A 34 -12.43 -0.55 5.43
N VAL A 35 -12.50 -1.88 5.28
CA VAL A 35 -13.67 -2.68 5.64
C VAL A 35 -13.97 -2.57 7.14
N SER A 36 -12.96 -2.58 8.01
CA SER A 36 -13.15 -2.38 9.46
C SER A 36 -13.75 -1.02 9.83
N GLY A 37 -13.66 -0.02 8.94
CA GLY A 37 -14.29 1.29 9.11
C GLY A 37 -15.74 1.37 8.62
N ALA A 38 -16.28 0.29 8.03
CA ALA A 38 -17.63 0.29 7.48
C ALA A 38 -18.70 0.36 8.58
N ARG A 39 -19.84 1.01 8.29
CA ARG A 39 -20.94 1.24 9.25
C ARG A 39 -21.46 -0.04 9.92
N PHE A 40 -21.40 -1.18 9.24
CA PHE A 40 -21.84 -2.47 9.78
C PHE A 40 -20.86 -3.08 10.82
N MET A 41 -19.61 -2.61 10.86
CA MET A 41 -18.58 -3.04 11.82
C MET A 41 -18.38 -2.04 12.97
N GLN A 42 -19.38 -1.20 13.28
CA GLN A 42 -19.30 -0.19 14.35
C GLN A 42 -18.85 -0.75 15.72
N SER A 43 -19.21 -2.00 16.04
CA SER A 43 -18.79 -2.69 17.27
C SER A 43 -17.27 -2.87 17.38
N VAL A 44 -16.56 -2.91 16.24
CA VAL A 44 -15.10 -3.06 16.14
C VAL A 44 -14.40 -1.70 16.05
N SER A 45 -15.15 -0.59 15.96
CA SER A 45 -14.56 0.74 15.74
C SER A 45 -13.69 1.23 16.91
N ILE A 46 -13.87 0.68 18.12
CA ILE A 46 -12.98 0.93 19.27
C ILE A 46 -11.55 0.48 18.97
N TYR A 47 -11.37 -0.62 18.24
CA TYR A 47 -10.06 -1.18 17.88
C TYR A 47 -9.53 -0.64 16.54
N ARG A 48 -10.21 0.34 15.94
CA ARG A 48 -9.92 0.81 14.59
C ARG A 48 -8.49 1.35 14.45
N THR A 49 -7.99 2.02 15.49
CA THR A 49 -6.61 2.54 15.49
C THR A 49 -5.60 1.39 15.48
N ASP A 50 -5.77 0.41 16.36
CA ASP A 50 -4.88 -0.76 16.45
C ASP A 50 -4.95 -1.61 15.17
N PHE A 51 -6.16 -1.79 14.63
CA PHE A 51 -6.39 -2.51 13.39
C PHE A 51 -5.77 -1.79 12.19
N GLY A 52 -5.87 -0.46 12.15
CA GLY A 52 -5.21 0.36 11.14
C GLY A 52 -3.69 0.27 11.20
N VAL A 53 -3.11 0.31 12.40
CA VAL A 53 -1.67 0.12 12.61
C VAL A 53 -1.24 -1.27 12.14
N PHE A 54 -1.96 -2.32 12.54
CA PHE A 54 -1.66 -3.70 12.14
C PHE A 54 -1.76 -3.91 10.62
N SER A 55 -2.84 -3.44 10.00
CA SER A 55 -3.03 -3.47 8.54
C SER A 55 -1.95 -2.70 7.80
N PHE A 56 -1.52 -1.55 8.33
CA PHE A 56 -0.41 -0.78 7.77
C PHE A 56 0.90 -1.56 7.81
N PHE A 57 1.23 -2.19 8.95
CA PHE A 57 2.40 -3.06 9.05
C PHE A 57 2.35 -4.23 8.06
N LEU A 58 1.21 -4.90 7.94
CA LEU A 58 1.04 -6.00 6.97
C LEU A 58 1.18 -5.53 5.52
N MET A 59 0.66 -4.35 5.19
CA MET A 59 0.84 -3.75 3.87
C MET A 59 2.32 -3.49 3.59
N VAL A 60 3.06 -2.89 4.53
CA VAL A 60 4.50 -2.63 4.39
C VAL A 60 5.26 -3.94 4.20
N LEU A 61 4.93 -4.99 4.97
CA LEU A 61 5.56 -6.31 4.83
C LEU A 61 5.27 -6.95 3.47
N GLY A 62 4.01 -6.96 3.01
CA GLY A 62 3.62 -7.52 1.72
C GLY A 62 4.29 -6.81 0.52
N LEU A 63 4.34 -5.48 0.57
CA LEU A 63 5.03 -4.68 -0.45
C LEU A 63 6.55 -4.90 -0.41
N SER A 64 7.15 -4.96 0.78
CA SER A 64 8.59 -5.20 0.93
C SER A 64 8.98 -6.60 0.42
N ALA A 65 8.19 -7.62 0.76
CA ALA A 65 8.39 -8.98 0.26
C ALA A 65 8.29 -9.04 -1.27
N SER A 66 7.33 -8.31 -1.88
CA SER A 66 7.23 -8.21 -3.34
C SER A 66 8.49 -7.59 -3.96
N MET A 67 9.04 -6.53 -3.35
CA MET A 67 10.25 -5.87 -3.86
C MET A 67 11.51 -6.72 -3.72
N ILE A 68 11.67 -7.42 -2.61
CA ILE A 68 12.81 -8.33 -2.43
C ILE A 68 12.75 -9.44 -3.50
N TYR A 69 11.55 -9.96 -3.78
CA TYR A 69 11.38 -10.96 -4.82
C TYR A 69 11.76 -10.45 -6.20
N ASP A 70 11.27 -9.26 -6.57
CA ASP A 70 11.57 -8.64 -7.86
C ASP A 70 13.05 -8.28 -8.00
N TYR A 71 13.72 -7.89 -6.91
CA TYR A 71 15.14 -7.56 -6.93
C TYR A 71 16.00 -8.74 -7.42
N TYR A 72 15.71 -9.96 -6.97
CA TYR A 72 16.51 -11.14 -7.32
C TYR A 72 16.13 -11.76 -8.66
N HIS A 73 14.85 -11.67 -9.06
CA HIS A 73 14.35 -12.40 -10.23
C HIS A 73 14.03 -11.51 -11.43
N GLN A 74 13.67 -10.23 -11.22
CA GLN A 74 13.16 -9.33 -12.25
C GLN A 74 13.60 -7.85 -12.04
N PRO A 75 14.87 -7.52 -12.32
CA PRO A 75 15.44 -6.21 -12.00
C PRO A 75 14.77 -5.03 -12.74
N THR A 76 14.17 -5.27 -13.91
CA THR A 76 13.43 -4.24 -14.67
C THR A 76 12.13 -3.84 -13.98
N GLU A 77 11.38 -4.80 -13.44
CA GLU A 77 10.16 -4.52 -12.68
C GLU A 77 10.47 -3.89 -11.32
N PHE A 78 11.60 -4.28 -10.70
CA PHE A 78 12.09 -3.68 -9.46
C PHE A 78 12.35 -2.18 -9.60
N GLU A 79 13.06 -1.73 -10.65
CA GLU A 79 13.35 -0.31 -10.87
C GLU A 79 12.08 0.52 -11.04
N GLN A 80 11.06 -0.02 -11.71
CA GLN A 80 9.77 0.66 -11.85
C GLN A 80 9.02 0.73 -10.51
N LYS A 81 8.95 -0.37 -9.76
CA LYS A 81 8.28 -0.40 -8.45
C LYS A 81 8.98 0.53 -7.45
N LYS A 82 10.32 0.61 -7.48
CA LYS A 82 11.10 1.54 -6.65
C LYS A 82 10.73 3.00 -6.89
N LYS A 83 10.57 3.40 -8.16
CA LYS A 83 10.12 4.75 -8.52
C LYS A 83 8.73 5.06 -7.97
N TRP A 84 7.78 4.13 -8.14
CA TRP A 84 6.42 4.29 -7.61
C TRP A 84 6.38 4.34 -6.08
N LEU A 85 7.24 3.59 -5.40
CA LEU A 85 7.37 3.64 -3.94
C LEU A 85 7.90 5.00 -3.45
N ALA A 86 8.89 5.57 -4.16
CA ALA A 86 9.37 6.91 -3.83
C ALA A 86 8.28 7.98 -4.02
N VAL A 87 7.50 7.86 -5.11
CA VAL A 87 6.36 8.76 -5.37
C VAL A 87 5.29 8.61 -4.27
N SER A 88 4.95 7.38 -3.86
CA SER A 88 3.94 7.18 -2.82
C SER A 88 4.39 7.72 -1.46
N TYR A 89 5.69 7.63 -1.13
CA TYR A 89 6.22 8.27 0.09
C TYR A 89 6.15 9.80 0.04
N LEU A 90 6.42 10.42 -1.11
CA LEU A 90 6.26 11.86 -1.26
C LEU A 90 4.80 12.29 -1.08
N VAL A 91 3.86 11.55 -1.67
CA VAL A 91 2.42 11.78 -1.49
C VAL A 91 2.03 11.60 -0.02
N LEU A 92 2.51 10.54 0.63
CA LEU A 92 2.23 10.29 2.05
C LEU A 92 2.79 11.40 2.93
N ALA A 93 4.01 11.87 2.68
CA ALA A 93 4.61 12.99 3.40
C ALA A 93 3.79 14.28 3.21
N ALA A 94 3.30 14.56 2.00
CA ALA A 94 2.42 15.70 1.73
C ALA A 94 1.08 15.57 2.48
N LEU A 95 0.47 14.38 2.49
CA LEU A 95 -0.78 14.12 3.23
C LEU A 95 -0.56 14.28 4.74
N ILE A 96 0.51 13.75 5.30
CA ILE A 96 0.85 13.92 6.72
C ILE A 96 1.08 15.41 7.02
N TYR A 97 1.79 16.11 6.16
CA TYR A 97 2.00 17.55 6.31
C TYR A 97 0.67 18.30 6.37
N VAL A 98 -0.21 18.11 5.38
CA VAL A 98 -1.51 18.80 5.28
C VAL A 98 -2.50 18.41 6.38
N PHE A 99 -2.66 17.12 6.66
CA PHE A 99 -3.73 16.64 7.55
C PHE A 99 -3.34 16.58 9.02
N ILE A 100 -2.04 16.44 9.34
CA ILE A 100 -1.58 16.25 10.73
C ILE A 100 -0.78 17.47 11.22
N LEU A 101 0.13 18.00 10.40
CA LEU A 101 1.03 19.08 10.80
C LEU A 101 0.48 20.48 10.51
N HIS A 102 -0.27 20.66 9.43
CA HIS A 102 -0.86 21.93 9.04
C HIS A 102 -2.14 22.17 9.86
N LYS A 103 -1.98 22.85 10.99
CA LYS A 103 -3.08 23.19 11.93
C LYS A 103 -3.90 24.42 11.51
N GLU A 104 -3.52 25.09 10.42
CA GLU A 104 -4.22 26.26 9.89
C GLU A 104 -5.09 25.86 8.69
N PRO A 105 -6.30 26.43 8.53
CA PRO A 105 -7.15 26.12 7.40
C PRO A 105 -6.46 26.56 6.11
N ILE A 106 -6.28 25.64 5.16
CA ILE A 106 -5.72 25.93 3.84
C ILE A 106 -6.64 26.95 3.15
N SER A 107 -6.22 28.21 3.18
CA SER A 107 -6.81 29.31 2.43
C SER A 107 -6.52 29.06 0.94
N LEU A 108 -7.49 28.52 0.22
CA LEU A 108 -7.45 28.38 -1.24
C LEU A 108 -7.35 29.74 -1.98
N GLY A 109 -7.35 30.87 -1.26
CA GLY A 109 -7.22 32.22 -1.81
C GLY A 109 -5.80 32.60 -2.24
N GLU A 110 -4.76 31.90 -1.79
CA GLU A 110 -3.37 32.23 -2.18
C GLU A 110 -2.91 31.54 -3.47
N PHE A 111 -3.56 30.45 -3.88
CA PHE A 111 -3.16 29.67 -5.07
C PHE A 111 -3.78 30.17 -6.37
N PHE A 112 -4.92 30.86 -6.31
CA PHE A 112 -5.51 31.54 -7.46
C PHE A 112 -5.64 33.03 -7.12
N PRO A 113 -4.66 33.87 -7.52
CA PRO A 113 -4.96 35.29 -7.67
C PRO A 113 -5.94 35.41 -8.84
N LEU A 114 -7.22 35.22 -8.55
CA LEU A 114 -8.33 35.62 -9.41
C LEU A 114 -8.26 37.14 -9.47
N LYS A 115 -7.43 37.62 -10.40
CA LYS A 115 -7.32 39.01 -10.80
C LYS A 115 -8.61 39.33 -11.57
N LEU A 116 -9.68 39.57 -10.81
CA LEU A 116 -10.90 40.22 -11.32
C LEU A 116 -10.54 41.70 -11.55
N TRP A 117 -10.23 42.02 -12.81
CA TRP A 117 -10.41 43.33 -13.43
C TRP A 117 -10.80 43.09 -14.88
#